data_AF-A0A1W9X492-F1
#
_entry.id   AF-A0A1W9X492-F1
#
_cell.length_a   1.000
_cell.length_b   1.000
_cell.length_c   1.000
_cell.angle_alpha   90.00
_cell.angle_beta   90.00
_cell.angle_gamma   90.00
#
_symmetry.space_group_name_H-M   'P 1'
#
loop_
_entity.id
_entity.type
_entity.pdbx_description
1 polymer ?
#
loop_
_entity_poly.entity_id
_entity_poly.type
_entity_poly.pdbx_seq_one_letter_code
_entity_poly.pdbx_strand_id
1 'polypeptide(L)'
;MRLSRRDHTFGLAVEHAFTDKTKGYLSFRVDHETNPQLEGNSLGMANWDIFHLTTGATFRRKRSELAVGFTYSFGKQQENFMQLANFADIRDDNLLGETGITSADYNAFSVIVGYTYFFDRK
;
A
#
# COMPACT_ATOMS: atom_id res chain seq x y z
N MET A 1 -5.40 12.88 -25.99
CA MET A 1 -5.24 11.40 -26.09
C MET A 1 -5.32 10.84 -24.68
N ARG A 2 -6.37 10.10 -24.32
CA ARG A 2 -6.61 9.62 -22.95
C ARG A 2 -6.00 8.23 -22.83
N LEU A 3 -4.83 8.14 -22.20
CA LEU A 3 -4.16 6.86 -21.91
C LEU A 3 -5.02 6.10 -20.89
N SER A 4 -5.54 4.94 -21.29
CA SER A 4 -6.28 4.04 -20.41
C SER A 4 -5.29 3.16 -19.65
N ARG A 5 -4.96 3.53 -18.41
CA ARG A 5 -4.21 2.70 -17.47
C ARG A 5 -5.03 1.45 -17.12
N ARG A 6 -4.41 0.27 -17.04
CA ARG A 6 -5.05 -0.98 -16.61
C ARG A 6 -4.25 -1.57 -15.47
N ASP A 7 -4.81 -1.42 -14.27
CA ASP A 7 -4.28 -1.97 -13.03
C ASP A 7 -5.04 -3.26 -12.75
N HIS A 8 -4.29 -4.34 -12.49
CA HIS A 8 -4.88 -5.63 -12.12
C HIS A 8 -4.62 -5.87 -10.63
N THR A 9 -5.68 -5.77 -9.83
CA THR A 9 -5.64 -6.10 -8.41
C THR A 9 -6.20 -7.50 -8.16
N PHE A 10 -5.45 -8.32 -7.44
CA PHE A 10 -5.89 -9.61 -6.92
C PHE A 10 -5.84 -9.60 -5.40
N GLY A 11 -6.81 -10.22 -4.72
CA GLY A 11 -6.81 -10.29 -3.28
C GLY A 11 -7.57 -11.47 -2.72
N LEU A 12 -7.09 -11.99 -1.59
CA LEU A 12 -7.72 -13.05 -0.81
C LEU A 12 -7.78 -12.64 0.65
N ALA A 13 -8.86 -12.99 1.33
CA ALA A 13 -9.07 -12.69 2.73
C ALA A 13 -9.74 -13.85 3.46
N VAL A 14 -9.39 -14.03 4.72
CA VAL A 14 -10.01 -14.98 5.65
C VAL A 14 -10.50 -14.19 6.87
N GLU A 15 -11.75 -14.45 7.25
CA GLU A 15 -12.33 -14.03 8.53
C GLU A 15 -12.46 -15.27 9.43
N HIS A 16 -12.12 -15.12 10.71
CA HIS A 16 -12.36 -16.16 11.71
C HIS A 16 -13.03 -15.58 12.95
N ALA A 17 -14.20 -16.11 13.30
CA ALA A 17 -14.88 -15.76 14.54
C ALA A 17 -14.32 -16.62 15.69
N PHE A 18 -13.56 -16.00 16.59
CA PHE A 18 -13.05 -16.69 17.79
C PHE A 18 -14.11 -16.84 18.87
N THR A 19 -15.01 -15.85 18.95
CA THR A 19 -16.18 -15.84 19.84
C THR A 19 -17.31 -15.07 19.19
N ASP A 20 -18.50 -15.06 19.79
CA ASP A 20 -19.64 -14.23 19.36
C ASP A 20 -19.34 -12.72 19.41
N LYS A 21 -18.24 -12.32 20.06
CA LYS A 21 -17.85 -10.92 20.27
C LYS A 21 -16.55 -10.54 19.59
N THR A 22 -15.77 -11.50 19.10
CA THR A 22 -14.42 -11.24 18.59
C THR A 22 -14.21 -11.98 17.29
N LYS A 23 -13.81 -11.24 16.26
CA LYS A 23 -13.43 -11.80 14.95
C LYS A 23 -12.04 -11.31 14.56
N GLY A 24 -11.28 -12.16 13.89
CA GLY A 24 -10.00 -11.82 13.28
C GLY A 24 -10.09 -11.81 11.76
N TYR A 25 -9.20 -11.04 11.15
CA TYR A 25 -9.08 -10.86 9.72
C TYR A 25 -7.62 -11.03 9.31
N LEU A 26 -7.41 -11.73 8.20
CA LEU A 26 -6.13 -11.79 7.51
C LEU A 26 -6.42 -11.65 6.01
N SER A 27 -5.74 -10.74 5.33
CA SER A 27 -5.84 -10.61 3.88
C SER A 27 -4.50 -10.34 3.24
N PHE A 28 -4.39 -10.80 2.00
CA PHE A 28 -3.27 -10.57 1.12
C PHE A 28 -3.80 -9.99 -0.19
N ARG A 29 -3.25 -8.86 -0.62
CA ARG A 29 -3.60 -8.18 -1.87
C ARG A 29 -2.34 -7.93 -2.69
N VAL A 30 -2.45 -8.06 -4.00
CA VAL A 30 -1.42 -7.74 -4.97
C VAL A 30 -2.00 -6.75 -5.96
N ASP A 31 -1.30 -5.63 -6.15
CA ASP A 31 -1.60 -4.63 -7.16
C ASP A 31 -0.52 -4.76 -8.25
N HIS A 32 -0.91 -5.24 -9.44
CA HIS A 32 -0.02 -5.41 -10.60
C HIS A 32 -0.27 -4.30 -11.61
N GLU A 33 0.79 -3.56 -11.94
CA GLU A 33 0.76 -2.52 -12.97
C GLU A 33 1.18 -3.09 -14.32
N THR A 34 0.30 -3.00 -15.31
CA THR A 34 0.53 -3.57 -16.66
C THR A 34 0.68 -2.47 -17.72
N ASN A 35 1.46 -1.43 -17.43
CA ASN A 35 1.72 -0.37 -18.41
C ASN A 35 3.14 -0.44 -18.99
N PRO A 36 3.34 -1.04 -20.18
CA PRO A 36 4.64 -1.16 -20.82
C PRO A 36 5.15 0.14 -21.49
N GLN A 37 4.39 1.25 -21.47
CA GLN A 37 4.75 2.48 -22.21
C GLN A 37 5.31 3.63 -21.36
N LEU A 38 5.54 3.43 -20.05
CA LEU A 38 6.28 4.41 -19.26
C LEU A 38 7.78 4.09 -19.34
N GLU A 39 8.41 4.48 -20.45
CA GLU A 39 9.89 4.48 -20.62
C GLU A 39 10.60 5.50 -19.70
N GLY A 40 9.90 6.11 -18.75
CA GLY A 40 10.47 6.98 -17.73
C GLY A 40 9.73 6.81 -16.42
N ASN A 41 10.46 6.41 -15.38
CA ASN A 41 9.99 6.41 -14.00
C ASN A 41 9.67 7.87 -13.60
N SER A 42 8.41 8.29 -13.72
CA SER A 42 8.00 9.62 -13.27
C SER A 42 7.73 9.62 -11.76
N LEU A 43 8.19 10.66 -11.05
CA LEU A 43 7.91 10.89 -9.64
C LEU A 43 6.38 10.87 -9.41
N GLY A 44 5.89 9.77 -8.84
CA GLY A 44 4.46 9.55 -8.57
C GLY A 44 3.83 8.38 -9.34
N MET A 45 4.55 7.77 -10.29
CA MET A 45 4.09 6.58 -11.02
C MET A 45 5.01 5.41 -10.67
N ALA A 46 4.60 4.63 -9.67
CA ALA A 46 5.26 3.37 -9.34
C ALA A 46 4.79 2.31 -10.35
N ASN A 47 5.66 1.94 -11.28
CA ASN A 47 5.48 0.78 -12.18
C ASN A 47 5.72 -0.54 -11.41
N TRP A 48 5.29 -0.60 -10.14
CA TRP A 48 5.72 -1.62 -9.19
C TRP A 48 4.59 -2.61 -8.91
N ASP A 49 4.95 -3.89 -8.84
CA ASP A 49 4.11 -4.88 -8.16
C ASP A 49 4.14 -4.59 -6.67
N ILE A 50 2.99 -4.21 -6.10
CA ILE A 50 2.87 -3.93 -4.67
C ILE A 50 2.09 -5.05 -4.00
N PHE A 51 2.66 -5.60 -2.94
CA PHE A 51 2.05 -6.62 -2.09
C PHE A 51 1.60 -5.97 -0.79
N HIS A 52 0.38 -6.30 -0.36
CA HIS A 52 -0.22 -5.81 0.88
C HIS A 52 -0.62 -6.99 1.74
N LEU A 53 -0.13 -7.02 2.98
CA LEU A 53 -0.57 -7.93 4.02
C LEU A 53 -1.36 -7.12 5.04
N THR A 54 -2.63 -7.47 5.26
CA THR A 54 -3.47 -6.82 6.27
C THR A 54 -3.91 -7.83 7.31
N THR A 55 -3.83 -7.45 8.58
CA THR A 55 -4.39 -8.22 9.67
C THR A 55 -5.13 -7.32 10.64
N GLY A 56 -6.15 -7.82 11.31
CA GLY A 56 -6.89 -7.05 12.28
C GLY A 56 -7.90 -7.89 13.05
N ALA A 57 -8.61 -7.24 13.95
CA ALA A 57 -9.67 -7.83 14.73
C ALA A 57 -10.82 -6.84 14.96
N THR A 58 -12.02 -7.37 15.14
CA THR A 58 -13.19 -6.63 15.60
C THR A 58 -13.63 -7.13 16.97
N PHE A 59 -14.07 -6.19 17.81
CA PHE A 59 -14.56 -6.43 19.16
C PHE A 59 -15.95 -5.83 19.31
N ARG A 60 -16.96 -6.68 19.46
CA ARG A 60 -18.34 -6.29 19.63
C ARG A 60 -18.71 -6.21 21.10
N ARG A 61 -19.27 -5.08 21.50
CA ARG A 61 -19.80 -4.82 22.84
C ARG A 61 -21.18 -4.19 22.73
N LYS A 62 -22.23 -4.93 23.12
CA LYS A 62 -23.63 -4.49 23.05
C LYS A 62 -23.98 -4.00 21.62
N ARG A 63 -24.25 -2.70 21.49
CA ARG A 63 -24.60 -2.00 20.25
C ARG A 63 -23.41 -1.32 19.59
N SER A 64 -22.18 -1.65 19.98
CA SER A 64 -20.98 -1.08 19.36
C SER A 64 -20.00 -2.17 18.92
N GLU A 65 -19.22 -1.86 17.90
CA GLU A 65 -18.13 -2.68 17.39
C GLU A 65 -16.90 -1.82 17.17
N LEU A 66 -15.75 -2.26 17.68
CA LEU A 66 -14.45 -1.63 17.50
C LEU A 66 -13.63 -2.51 16.55
N ALA A 67 -13.13 -1.96 15.46
CA ALA A 67 -12.20 -2.59 14.54
C ALA A 67 -10.80 -1.99 14.74
N VAL A 68 -9.79 -2.85 14.83
CA VAL A 68 -8.38 -2.45 14.84
C VAL A 68 -7.59 -3.34 13.88
N GLY A 69 -6.64 -2.78 13.16
CA GLY A 69 -5.83 -3.55 12.23
C GLY A 69 -4.61 -2.80 11.74
N PHE A 70 -3.78 -3.52 11.00
CA PHE A 70 -2.56 -3.02 10.41
C PHE A 70 -2.43 -3.55 8.99
N THR A 71 -1.89 -2.73 8.12
CA THR A 71 -1.50 -3.13 6.77
C THR A 71 -0.02 -2.83 6.59
N TYR A 72 0.73 -3.84 6.18
CA TYR A 72 2.09 -3.68 5.69
C TYR A 72 2.10 -3.85 4.18
N SER A 73 2.74 -2.92 3.47
CA SER A 73 2.85 -2.95 2.02
C SER A 73 4.30 -2.90 1.61
N PHE A 74 4.70 -3.75 0.67
CA PHE A 74 6.05 -3.79 0.15
C PHE A 74 6.03 -4.03 -1.36
N GLY A 75 6.98 -3.41 -2.06
CA GLY A 75 7.18 -3.58 -3.51
C GLY A 75 8.42 -4.41 -3.81
N LYS A 76 8.50 -5.00 -5.00
CA LYS A 76 9.76 -5.60 -5.47
C LYS A 76 10.78 -4.49 -5.74
N GLN A 77 12.01 -4.71 -5.27
CA GLN A 77 13.14 -3.83 -5.53
C GLN A 77 13.35 -3.65 -7.04
N GLN A 78 13.39 -2.41 -7.50
CA GLN A 78 13.70 -2.10 -8.90
C GLN A 78 15.19 -1.78 -9.00
N GLU A 79 15.96 -2.61 -9.70
CA GLU A 79 17.40 -2.43 -9.88
C GLU A 79 17.74 -1.28 -10.85
N ASN A 80 16.78 -0.86 -11.67
CA ASN A 80 16.93 0.18 -12.69
C ASN A 80 16.01 1.40 -12.45
N PHE A 81 15.96 1.91 -11.22
CA PHE A 81 15.16 3.09 -10.91
C PHE A 81 15.92 4.37 -11.31
N MET A 82 15.26 5.24 -12.07
CA MET A 82 15.85 6.52 -12.48
C MET A 82 15.73 7.50 -11.31
N GLN A 83 16.88 7.84 -10.70
CA GLN A 83 16.92 8.81 -9.63
C GLN A 83 16.96 10.22 -10.21
N LEU A 84 15.86 10.96 -10.05
CA LEU A 84 15.73 12.33 -10.57
C LEU A 84 16.52 13.38 -9.78
N ALA A 85 16.91 13.07 -8.54
CA ALA A 85 17.79 13.91 -7.73
C ALA A 85 18.61 13.06 -6.75
N ASN A 86 19.90 13.32 -6.65
CA ASN A 86 20.82 12.61 -5.77
C ASN A 86 21.49 13.55 -4.77
N PHE A 87 20.91 13.65 -3.58
CA PHE A 87 21.40 14.54 -2.53
C PHE A 87 22.61 14.01 -1.74
N ALA A 88 23.26 12.93 -2.21
CA ALA A 88 24.42 12.37 -1.53
C ALA A 88 25.70 13.22 -1.69
N ASP A 89 25.84 13.93 -2.81
CA ASP A 89 26.94 14.87 -3.07
C ASP A 89 26.38 16.12 -3.78
N ILE A 90 25.90 17.09 -2.99
CA ILE A 90 25.36 18.36 -3.48
C ILE A 90 26.50 19.38 -3.54
N ARG A 91 26.61 20.07 -4.67
CA ARG A 91 27.57 21.17 -4.88
C ARG A 91 26.83 22.42 -5.34
N ASP A 92 27.48 23.59 -5.21
CA ASP A 92 26.87 24.88 -5.57
C ASP A 92 26.47 24.97 -7.06
N ASP A 93 27.12 24.17 -7.92
CA ASP A 93 26.82 24.04 -9.35
C ASP A 93 25.87 22.87 -9.67
N ASN A 94 25.51 22.04 -8.69
CA ASN A 94 24.66 20.87 -8.85
C ASN A 94 23.70 20.68 -7.65
N LEU A 95 22.72 21.58 -7.55
CA LEU A 95 21.74 21.64 -6.46
C LEU A 95 20.79 20.43 -6.38
N LEU A 96 20.69 19.65 -7.45
CA LEU A 96 19.87 18.42 -7.50
C LEU A 96 20.71 17.14 -7.47
N GLY A 97 22.05 17.28 -7.46
CA GLY A 97 22.99 16.16 -7.52
C GLY A 97 22.99 15.42 -8.86
N GLU A 98 23.95 14.50 -9.03
CA GLU A 98 24.09 13.73 -10.27
C GLU A 98 23.00 12.66 -10.37
N THR A 99 22.16 12.77 -11.39
CA THR A 99 21.12 11.77 -11.69
C THR A 99 21.76 10.46 -12.11
N GLY A 100 21.31 9.35 -11.53
CA GLY A 100 21.85 8.02 -11.80
C GLY A 100 20.77 6.94 -11.76
N ILE A 101 21.17 5.73 -12.15
CA ILE A 101 20.36 4.54 -11.93
C ILE A 101 20.65 4.08 -10.50
N THR A 102 19.60 3.96 -9.70
CA THR A 102 19.68 3.50 -8.32
C THR A 102 18.69 2.39 -8.07
N SER A 103 18.86 1.72 -6.93
CA SER A 103 17.89 0.76 -6.46
C SER A 103 16.86 1.44 -5.55
N ALA A 104 15.58 1.18 -5.79
CA ALA A 104 14.49 1.74 -5.00
C ALA A 104 13.64 0.65 -4.34
N ASP A 105 13.39 0.83 -3.04
CA ASP A 105 12.54 -0.03 -2.23
C ASP A 105 11.25 0.69 -1.84
N TYR A 106 10.13 -0.03 -1.89
CA TYR A 106 8.84 0.45 -1.37
C TYR A 106 8.49 -0.28 -0.09
N ASN A 107 8.29 0.48 0.99
CA ASN A 107 7.73 -0.04 2.23
C ASN A 107 6.75 0.98 2.80
N ALA A 108 5.55 0.54 3.17
CA ALA A 108 4.53 1.38 3.78
C ALA A 108 3.82 0.62 4.91
N PHE A 109 3.50 1.34 5.98
CA PHE A 109 2.77 0.81 7.13
C PHE A 109 1.55 1.69 7.42
N SER A 110 0.40 1.05 7.59
CA SER A 110 -0.88 1.72 7.86
C SER A 110 -1.55 1.11 9.08
N VAL A 111 -2.21 1.96 9.86
CA VAL A 111 -3.05 1.56 11.01
C VAL A 111 -4.51 1.80 10.65
N ILE A 112 -5.36 0.84 11.01
CA ILE A 112 -6.81 0.88 10.82
C ILE A 112 -7.46 0.94 12.19
N VAL A 113 -8.31 1.95 12.41
CA VAL A 113 -9.18 2.04 13.58
C VAL A 113 -10.57 2.41 13.11
N GLY A 114 -11.56 1.62 13.48
CA GLY A 114 -12.96 1.84 13.13
C GLY A 114 -13.86 1.66 14.36
N TYR A 115 -14.87 2.52 14.51
CA TYR A 115 -15.88 2.37 15.54
C TYR A 115 -17.27 2.47 14.91
N THR A 116 -18.08 1.45 15.11
CA THR A 116 -19.43 1.36 14.58
C THR A 116 -20.42 1.28 15.74
N TYR A 117 -21.46 2.11 15.73
CA TYR A 117 -22.58 2.02 16.67
C TYR A 117 -23.87 1.69 15.93
N PHE A 118 -24.56 0.64 16.38
CA PHE A 118 -25.81 0.16 15.80
C PHE A 118 -27.00 0.84 16.49
N PHE A 119 -27.66 1.74 15.77
CA PHE A 119 -28.92 2.35 16.20
C PHE A 119 -30.07 1.40 15.87
N ASP A 120 -30.74 0.92 16.90
CA ASP A 120 -31.99 0.17 16.76
C ASP A 120 -33.15 1.15 16.88
N ARG A 121 -33.99 1.26 15.84
CA ARG A 121 -35.29 1.92 15.96
C ARG A 121 -36.21 0.94 16.67
N LYS A 122 -36.64 1.29 17.88
CA LYS A 122 -37.80 0.65 18.52
C LYS A 122 -39.04 0.82 17.65
#